data_AF-A0A2V8F7N4-F1
#
_entry.id   AF-A0A2V8F7N4-F1
#
_cell.length_a   1.000
_cell.length_b   1.000
_cell.length_c   1.000
_cell.angle_alpha   90.00
_cell.angle_beta   90.00
_cell.angle_gamma   90.00
#
_symmetry.space_group_name_H-M   'P 1'
#
loop_
_entity.id
_entity.type
_entity.pdbx_description
1 polymer ?
#
loop_
_entity_poly.entity_id
_entity_poly.type
_entity_poly.pdbx_seq_one_letter_code
_entity_poly.pdbx_strand_id
1 'polypeptide(L)'
;MLKKMMTLLIGMSSVVIAQSKQGPTVPAALLVHASRPVSDFTQYLAEMSVPAGVEIRRIDNAWFSQLESNIDRKATVALQEVIQAFNKSHREYQAQLMDGVLVVRPIQRRATFLDQSSTLPRVDVTGVRTALDRVFAQLKPALAGAGGRTGSYLGGAADDFGDQTVISLDGIDRKVINVLNQIVRQAPRTWLVETSDDDTSARVVRFGMLLPNGKGSIQQLN
;
A
#
# COMPACT_ATOMS: atom_id res chain seq x y z
N MET A 1 -48.74 34.51 46.15
CA MET A 1 -48.21 33.54 45.16
C MET A 1 -47.65 34.33 43.99
N LEU A 2 -46.32 34.40 43.83
CA LEU A 2 -45.63 34.59 42.54
C LEU A 2 -44.12 34.40 42.79
N LYS A 3 -43.58 33.24 42.39
CA LYS A 3 -42.14 32.94 42.43
C LYS A 3 -41.49 33.62 41.22
N LYS A 4 -40.54 34.55 41.44
CA LYS A 4 -39.64 35.03 40.39
C LYS A 4 -38.45 34.06 40.30
N MET A 5 -38.41 33.26 39.23
CA MET A 5 -37.28 32.41 38.86
C MET A 5 -36.12 33.29 38.37
N MET A 6 -34.95 33.07 38.97
CA MET A 6 -33.68 33.65 38.56
C MET A 6 -33.03 32.67 37.58
N THR A 7 -33.01 32.99 36.29
CA THR A 7 -32.36 32.16 35.26
C THR A 7 -30.87 32.48 35.23
N LEU A 8 -30.07 31.53 35.70
CA LEU A 8 -28.60 31.55 35.63
C LEU A 8 -28.19 31.17 34.19
N LEU A 9 -27.72 32.12 33.39
CA LEU A 9 -27.06 31.84 32.11
C LEU A 9 -25.64 31.34 32.38
N ILE A 10 -25.47 30.02 32.31
CA ILE A 10 -24.15 29.40 32.23
C ILE A 10 -23.67 29.56 30.79
N GLY A 11 -22.78 30.53 30.57
CA GLY A 11 -22.05 30.67 29.31
C GLY A 11 -21.20 29.43 29.08
N MET A 12 -21.61 28.58 28.15
CA MET A 12 -20.80 27.47 27.68
C MET A 12 -19.64 28.03 26.88
N SER A 13 -18.48 28.18 27.54
CA SER A 13 -17.20 28.35 26.86
C SER A 13 -16.96 27.13 25.97
N SER A 14 -17.21 27.27 24.67
CA SER A 14 -16.83 26.27 23.69
C SER A 14 -15.30 26.20 23.68
N VAL A 15 -14.76 25.17 24.33
CA VAL A 15 -13.36 24.77 24.14
C VAL A 15 -13.25 24.33 22.69
N VAL A 16 -12.74 25.22 21.85
CA VAL A 16 -12.24 24.86 20.52
C VAL A 16 -11.00 24.02 20.77
N ILE A 17 -11.17 22.71 20.87
CA ILE A 17 -10.06 21.76 20.80
C ILE A 17 -9.48 21.92 19.40
N ALA A 18 -8.38 22.66 19.29
CA ALA A 18 -7.57 22.64 18.10
C ALA A 18 -7.06 21.21 17.91
N GLN A 19 -7.78 20.40 17.12
CA GLN A 19 -7.28 19.15 16.60
C GLN A 19 -5.96 19.48 15.90
N SER A 20 -4.84 19.06 16.47
CA SER A 20 -3.57 19.18 15.79
C SER A 20 -3.71 18.42 14.46
N LYS A 21 -3.53 19.13 13.34
CA LYS A 21 -3.45 18.55 11.99
C LYS A 21 -2.12 17.79 11.85
N GLN A 22 -1.76 16.96 12.82
CA GLN A 22 -0.66 16.02 12.65
C GLN A 22 -1.23 14.90 11.77
N GLY A 23 -0.74 14.84 10.52
CA GLY A 23 -1.07 13.78 9.59
C GLY A 23 -0.67 12.39 10.14
N PRO A 24 -0.89 11.31 9.35
CA PRO A 24 -0.56 9.97 9.81
C PRO A 24 0.92 9.89 10.25
N THR A 25 1.16 9.22 11.37
CA THR A 25 2.50 8.95 11.88
C THR A 25 2.89 7.51 11.59
N VAL A 26 4.20 7.27 11.42
CA VAL A 26 4.78 5.94 11.17
C VAL A 26 6.05 5.76 12.01
N PRO A 27 6.52 4.53 12.21
CA PRO A 27 7.75 4.30 12.97
C PRO A 27 8.95 5.08 12.42
N ALA A 28 9.70 5.71 13.32
CA ALA A 28 10.82 6.61 13.02
C ALA A 28 11.95 5.90 12.23
N ALA A 29 12.10 4.59 12.40
CA ALA A 29 13.06 3.79 11.65
C ALA A 29 12.87 3.91 10.13
N LEU A 30 11.64 4.12 9.62
CA LEU A 30 11.42 4.33 8.19
C LEU A 30 12.13 5.57 7.64
N LEU A 31 12.33 6.60 8.47
CA LEU A 31 13.08 7.78 8.07
C LEU A 31 14.54 7.44 7.80
N VAL A 32 15.13 6.56 8.62
CA VAL A 32 16.51 6.07 8.47
C VAL A 32 16.64 5.20 7.21
N HIS A 33 15.62 4.38 6.92
CA HIS A 33 15.63 3.48 5.77
C HIS A 33 15.13 4.12 4.47
N ALA A 34 14.64 5.36 4.47
CA ALA A 34 14.11 6.04 3.29
C ALA A 34 15.13 6.20 2.15
N SER A 35 16.43 6.17 2.46
CA SER A 35 17.53 6.27 1.50
C SER A 35 18.05 4.93 0.97
N ARG A 36 17.56 3.80 1.52
CA ARG A 36 17.92 2.44 1.07
C ARG A 36 17.34 2.18 -0.32
N PRO A 37 17.87 1.18 -1.08
CA PRO A 37 17.26 0.73 -2.32
C PRO A 37 15.74 0.49 -2.19
N VAL A 38 14.99 0.73 -3.26
CA VAL A 38 13.51 0.68 -3.23
C VAL A 38 13.00 -0.69 -2.77
N SER A 39 13.65 -1.78 -3.18
CA SER A 39 13.31 -3.14 -2.73
C SER A 39 13.45 -3.30 -1.22
N ASP A 40 14.52 -2.79 -0.62
CA ASP A 40 14.74 -2.81 0.84
C ASP A 40 13.71 -1.94 1.56
N PHE A 41 13.50 -0.71 1.08
CA PHE A 41 12.51 0.19 1.67
C PHE A 41 11.11 -0.42 1.67
N THR A 42 10.76 -1.16 0.61
CA THR A 42 9.49 -1.91 0.49
C THR A 42 9.35 -2.96 1.59
N GLN A 43 10.42 -3.69 1.92
CA GLN A 43 10.40 -4.65 3.02
C GLN A 43 10.20 -3.95 4.37
N TYR A 44 10.87 -2.83 4.60
CA TYR A 44 10.70 -2.05 5.82
C TYR A 44 9.28 -1.50 5.97
N LEU A 45 8.64 -1.07 4.87
CA LEU A 45 7.22 -0.69 4.90
C LEU A 45 6.33 -1.86 5.32
N ALA A 46 6.56 -3.04 4.75
CA ALA A 46 5.82 -4.26 5.10
C ALA A 46 6.06 -4.67 6.55
N GLU A 47 7.32 -4.83 6.98
CA GLU A 47 7.75 -5.20 8.34
C GLU A 47 7.16 -4.29 9.42
N MET A 48 7.03 -3.00 9.12
CA MET A 48 6.46 -2.01 10.03
C MET A 48 4.95 -1.86 9.89
N SER A 49 4.29 -2.72 9.11
CA SER A 49 2.84 -2.75 8.86
C SER A 49 2.28 -1.41 8.40
N VAL A 50 3.07 -0.64 7.63
CA VAL A 50 2.60 0.63 7.07
C VAL A 50 1.68 0.33 5.89
N PRO A 51 0.46 0.90 5.85
CA PRO A 51 -0.40 0.82 4.68
C PRO A 51 0.32 1.42 3.47
N ALA A 52 0.81 0.57 2.58
CA ALA A 52 1.67 0.99 1.49
C ALA A 52 1.41 0.25 0.19
N GLY A 53 1.95 0.84 -0.87
CA GLY A 53 1.87 0.34 -2.22
C GLY A 53 3.13 0.65 -2.99
N VAL A 54 3.77 -0.36 -3.57
CA VAL A 54 5.01 -0.17 -4.31
C VAL A 54 4.90 -0.75 -5.70
N GLU A 55 5.07 0.11 -6.70
CA GLU A 55 5.43 -0.27 -8.05
C GLU A 55 6.96 -0.24 -8.16
N ILE A 56 7.60 -1.34 -8.59
CA ILE A 56 9.05 -1.46 -8.72
C ILE A 56 9.43 -2.01 -10.10
N ARG A 57 10.47 -1.45 -10.72
CA ARG A 57 11.04 -2.02 -11.95
C ARG A 57 11.77 -3.31 -11.61
N ARG A 58 11.68 -4.32 -12.49
CA ARG A 58 12.36 -5.61 -12.31
C ARG A 58 13.86 -5.46 -12.05
N ILE A 59 14.54 -4.56 -12.77
CA ILE A 59 15.97 -4.28 -12.56
C ILE A 59 16.30 -3.77 -11.15
N ASP A 60 15.37 -3.07 -10.50
CA ASP A 60 15.56 -2.55 -9.14
C ASP A 60 15.09 -3.51 -8.05
N ASN A 61 14.41 -4.59 -8.45
CA ASN A 61 14.00 -5.65 -7.54
C ASN A 61 15.18 -6.59 -7.27
N ALA A 62 16.27 -6.03 -6.73
CA ALA A 62 17.37 -6.81 -6.19
C ALA A 62 16.82 -7.66 -5.03
N TRP A 63 17.18 -8.95 -5.03
CA TRP A 63 16.77 -9.93 -4.03
C TRP A 63 16.78 -9.32 -2.64
N PHE A 64 15.61 -9.37 -1.99
CA PHE A 64 15.37 -8.79 -0.68
C PHE A 64 16.50 -9.07 0.30
N SER A 65 17.16 -8.01 0.77
CA SER A 65 18.19 -8.14 1.80
C SER A 65 17.58 -8.59 3.12
N GLN A 66 18.39 -9.26 3.96
CA GLN A 66 17.96 -9.62 5.30
C GLN A 66 17.72 -8.35 6.13
N LEU A 67 16.49 -8.21 6.63
CA LEU A 67 16.11 -7.11 7.50
C LEU A 67 16.89 -7.14 8.82
N GLU A 68 17.14 -5.95 9.36
CA GLU A 68 17.72 -5.78 10.70
C GLU A 68 16.74 -6.35 11.75
N SER A 69 17.24 -7.15 12.71
CA SER A 69 16.39 -7.89 13.65
C SER A 69 15.83 -7.05 14.81
N ASN A 70 16.31 -5.82 14.99
CA ASN A 70 15.96 -4.94 16.12
C ASN A 70 15.58 -3.53 15.65
N ILE A 71 14.44 -3.43 14.98
CA ILE A 71 13.88 -2.14 14.54
C ILE A 71 13.06 -1.54 15.68
N ASP A 72 13.36 -0.32 16.09
CA ASP A 72 12.51 0.42 17.03
C ASP A 72 11.20 0.85 16.35
N ARG A 73 10.09 0.30 16.86
CA ARG A 73 8.73 0.60 16.39
C ARG A 73 7.98 1.60 17.27
N LYS A 74 8.55 2.01 18.41
CA LYS A 74 7.86 2.87 19.40
C LYS A 74 7.99 4.34 19.06
N ALA A 75 9.17 4.79 18.65
CA ALA A 75 9.36 6.14 18.18
C ALA A 75 8.61 6.32 16.86
N THR A 76 7.83 7.40 16.73
CA THR A 76 7.08 7.71 15.51
C THR A 76 7.43 9.09 14.98
N VAL A 77 7.32 9.26 13.67
CA VAL A 77 7.54 10.52 12.92
C VAL A 77 6.35 10.76 12.00
N ALA A 78 6.19 11.98 11.49
CA ALA A 78 5.15 12.25 10.50
C ALA A 78 5.48 11.49 9.19
N LEU A 79 4.48 10.84 8.59
CA LEU A 79 4.65 10.13 7.32
C LEU A 79 5.20 11.04 6.21
N GLN A 80 4.84 12.32 6.26
CA GLN A 80 5.32 13.32 5.32
C GLN A 80 6.85 13.50 5.35
N GLU A 81 7.47 13.34 6.52
CA GLU A 81 8.93 13.42 6.66
C GLU A 81 9.61 12.23 5.96
N VAL A 82 9.03 11.02 6.11
CA VAL A 82 9.51 9.82 5.41
C VAL A 82 9.37 9.97 3.90
N ILE A 83 8.22 10.49 3.42
CA ILE A 83 7.99 10.76 1.99
C ILE A 83 9.03 11.76 1.45
N GLN A 84 9.31 12.84 2.19
CA GLN A 84 10.29 13.84 1.79
C GLN A 84 11.71 13.26 1.77
N ALA A 85 12.09 12.48 2.77
CA ALA A 85 13.39 11.82 2.83
C ALA A 85 13.56 10.84 1.66
N PHE A 86 12.55 10.02 1.37
CA PHE A 86 12.56 9.10 0.24
C PHE A 86 12.74 9.86 -1.08
N ASN A 87 11.90 10.87 -1.34
CA ASN A 87 11.96 11.64 -2.59
C ASN A 87 13.27 12.43 -2.77
N LYS A 88 13.94 12.79 -1.66
CA LYS A 88 15.26 13.42 -1.72
C LYS A 88 16.36 12.43 -2.10
N SER A 89 16.23 11.18 -1.69
CA SER A 89 17.22 10.13 -1.93
C SER A 89 17.04 9.40 -3.26
N HIS A 90 15.81 9.35 -3.79
CA HIS A 90 15.47 8.57 -4.98
C HIS A 90 15.10 9.47 -6.16
N ARG A 91 15.97 9.51 -7.19
CA ARG A 91 15.74 10.33 -8.39
C ARG A 91 14.81 9.71 -9.41
N GLU A 92 14.68 8.38 -9.40
CA GLU A 92 13.89 7.62 -10.37
C GLU A 92 12.51 7.22 -9.85
N TYR A 93 12.25 7.43 -8.56
CA TYR A 93 11.02 7.04 -7.88
C TYR A 93 10.41 8.23 -7.15
N GLN A 94 9.10 8.15 -6.91
CA GLN A 94 8.34 9.11 -6.16
C GLN A 94 7.45 8.38 -5.15
N ALA A 95 7.60 8.75 -3.89
CA ALA A 95 6.67 8.46 -2.81
C ALA A 95 5.65 9.60 -2.68
N GLN A 96 4.39 9.24 -2.45
CA GLN A 96 3.30 10.17 -2.16
C GLN A 96 2.23 9.52 -1.30
N LEU A 97 1.45 10.33 -0.59
CA LEU A 97 0.26 9.85 0.12
C LEU A 97 -0.93 9.87 -0.85
N MET A 98 -1.57 8.72 -1.06
CA MET A 98 -2.75 8.57 -1.90
C MET A 98 -3.79 7.73 -1.20
N ASP A 99 -4.98 8.30 -0.97
CA ASP A 99 -6.08 7.65 -0.24
C ASP A 99 -5.65 7.04 1.11
N GLY A 100 -4.79 7.73 1.87
CA GLY A 100 -4.29 7.23 3.16
C GLY A 100 -3.25 6.10 3.07
N VAL A 101 -2.77 5.77 1.87
CA VAL A 101 -1.73 4.77 1.61
C VAL A 101 -0.46 5.47 1.10
N LEU A 102 0.70 5.11 1.66
CA LEU A 102 1.98 5.56 1.09
C LEU A 102 2.23 4.79 -0.20
N VAL A 103 2.31 5.50 -1.32
CA VAL A 103 2.50 4.89 -2.64
C VAL A 103 3.84 5.33 -3.22
N VAL A 104 4.70 4.35 -3.52
CA VAL A 104 6.00 4.51 -4.19
C VAL A 104 5.91 3.99 -5.61
N ARG A 105 6.29 4.80 -6.60
CA ARG A 105 6.26 4.42 -8.02
C ARG A 105 7.45 5.00 -8.77
N PRO A 106 7.91 4.38 -9.88
CA PRO A 106 8.84 5.02 -10.79
C PRO A 106 8.29 6.36 -11.29
N ILE A 107 9.12 7.36 -11.56
CA ILE A 107 8.67 8.64 -12.14
C ILE A 107 8.36 8.46 -13.63
N GLN A 108 9.18 7.67 -14.31
CA GLN A 108 9.05 7.35 -15.73
C GLN A 108 8.77 5.86 -15.90
N ARG A 109 8.28 5.45 -17.07
CA ARG A 109 8.04 4.04 -17.42
C ARG A 109 7.13 3.33 -16.40
N ARG A 110 6.06 4.02 -15.98
CA ARG A 110 5.02 3.45 -15.12
C ARG A 110 4.18 2.43 -15.88
N ALA A 111 3.71 1.41 -15.19
CA ALA A 111 2.70 0.49 -15.70
C ALA A 111 1.39 1.24 -15.95
N THR A 112 1.05 1.40 -17.22
CA THR A 112 -0.20 2.05 -17.67
C THR A 112 -1.41 1.39 -17.05
N PHE A 113 -1.35 0.08 -16.85
CA PHE A 113 -2.36 -0.72 -16.16
C PHE A 113 -2.81 -0.13 -14.80
N LEU A 114 -1.87 0.33 -13.98
CA LEU A 114 -2.19 0.86 -12.64
C LEU A 114 -2.94 2.19 -12.71
N ASP A 115 -2.75 2.94 -13.79
CA ASP A 115 -3.37 4.23 -14.04
C ASP A 115 -4.67 4.14 -14.84
N GLN A 116 -4.97 2.99 -15.45
CA GLN A 116 -6.20 2.73 -16.18
C GLN A 116 -7.40 2.62 -15.25
N SER A 117 -8.58 2.98 -15.79
CA SER A 117 -9.86 2.77 -15.10
C SER A 117 -10.11 1.28 -14.92
N SER A 118 -10.47 0.87 -13.72
CA SER A 118 -10.87 -0.49 -13.41
C SER A 118 -12.30 -0.72 -13.92
N THR A 119 -12.54 -1.91 -14.44
CA THR A 119 -13.88 -2.40 -14.83
C THR A 119 -14.51 -3.24 -13.72
N LEU A 120 -13.86 -3.34 -12.55
CA LEU A 120 -14.31 -4.20 -11.47
C LEU A 120 -15.59 -3.62 -10.83
N PRO A 121 -16.74 -4.32 -10.92
CA PRO A 121 -17.96 -3.87 -10.27
C PRO A 121 -17.80 -3.92 -8.76
N ARG A 122 -18.72 -3.27 -8.05
CA ARG A 122 -18.80 -3.40 -6.60
C ARG A 122 -19.00 -4.87 -6.21
N VAL A 123 -18.12 -5.40 -5.39
CA VAL A 123 -18.14 -6.81 -4.98
C VAL A 123 -17.47 -6.99 -3.62
N ASP A 124 -18.04 -7.85 -2.78
CA ASP A 124 -17.40 -8.32 -1.56
C ASP A 124 -16.71 -9.65 -1.81
N VAL A 125 -15.47 -9.78 -1.36
CA VAL A 125 -14.67 -11.00 -1.48
C VAL A 125 -13.99 -11.34 -0.17
N THR A 126 -13.84 -12.62 0.11
CA THR A 126 -13.13 -13.11 1.30
C THR A 126 -11.66 -13.35 0.95
N GLY A 127 -10.76 -12.72 1.70
CA GLY A 127 -9.31 -12.89 1.64
C GLY A 127 -8.60 -11.89 0.70
N VAL A 128 -7.45 -11.38 1.15
CA VAL A 128 -6.62 -10.42 0.39
C VAL A 128 -6.18 -10.98 -0.96
N ARG A 129 -5.85 -12.26 -1.03
CA ARG A 129 -5.43 -12.91 -2.27
C ARG A 129 -6.55 -12.92 -3.31
N THR A 130 -7.77 -13.28 -2.91
CA THR A 130 -8.93 -13.28 -3.80
C THR A 130 -9.26 -11.86 -4.26
N ALA A 131 -9.11 -10.85 -3.39
CA ALA A 131 -9.25 -9.45 -3.77
C ALA A 131 -8.23 -9.02 -4.83
N LEU A 132 -6.95 -9.33 -4.64
CA LEU A 132 -5.91 -9.10 -5.64
C LEU A 132 -6.24 -9.80 -6.97
N ASP A 133 -6.66 -11.06 -6.91
CA ASP A 133 -7.00 -11.85 -8.09
C ASP A 133 -8.12 -11.22 -8.92
N ARG A 134 -9.07 -10.55 -8.27
CA ARG A 134 -10.14 -9.80 -8.94
C ARG A 134 -9.62 -8.53 -9.60
N VAL A 135 -8.77 -7.76 -8.91
CA VAL A 135 -8.19 -6.52 -9.47
C VAL A 135 -7.36 -6.81 -10.72
N PHE A 136 -6.55 -7.87 -10.67
CA PHE A 136 -5.69 -8.26 -11.78
C PHE A 136 -6.35 -9.23 -12.78
N ALA A 137 -7.64 -9.55 -12.61
CA ALA A 137 -8.38 -10.47 -13.49
C ALA A 137 -8.31 -10.08 -14.97
N GLN A 138 -8.31 -8.78 -15.27
CA GLN A 138 -8.17 -8.24 -16.64
C GLN A 138 -6.81 -8.51 -17.29
N LEU A 139 -5.76 -8.79 -16.51
CA LEU A 139 -4.48 -9.27 -17.06
C LEU A 139 -4.46 -10.80 -17.26
N LYS A 140 -5.42 -11.54 -16.67
CA LYS A 140 -5.47 -13.02 -16.72
C LYS A 140 -5.83 -13.63 -18.08
N PRO A 141 -6.58 -13.00 -19.01
CA PRO A 141 -6.75 -13.54 -20.36
C PRO A 141 -5.42 -13.74 -21.10
N ALA A 142 -4.42 -12.90 -20.83
CA ALA A 142 -3.05 -13.08 -21.34
C ALA A 142 -2.29 -14.23 -20.66
N LEU A 143 -2.73 -14.71 -19.49
CA LEU A 143 -2.12 -15.82 -18.74
C LEU A 143 -2.58 -17.20 -19.21
N ALA A 144 -3.79 -17.29 -19.78
CA ALA A 144 -4.33 -18.55 -20.28
C ALA A 144 -3.60 -19.06 -21.53
N GLY A 145 -2.96 -18.16 -22.29
CA GLY A 145 -2.19 -18.51 -23.51
C GLY A 145 -0.72 -18.88 -23.27
N ALA A 146 -0.13 -18.56 -22.11
CA ALA A 146 1.33 -18.64 -21.90
C ALA A 146 1.78 -19.48 -20.69
N GLY A 147 0.89 -20.29 -20.08
CA GLY A 147 1.28 -21.22 -19.01
C GLY A 147 1.67 -20.55 -17.69
N GLY A 148 0.93 -19.51 -17.28
CA GLY A 148 1.21 -18.71 -16.06
C GLY A 148 1.51 -19.55 -14.82
N ARG A 149 2.67 -19.34 -14.18
CA ARG A 149 3.04 -20.00 -12.93
C ARG A 149 2.60 -19.14 -11.74
N THR A 150 1.66 -19.65 -10.94
CA THR A 150 1.40 -19.12 -9.60
C THR A 150 2.38 -19.77 -8.63
N GLY A 151 3.35 -19.03 -8.10
CA GLY A 151 4.34 -19.55 -7.15
C GLY A 151 4.54 -18.58 -6.00
N SER A 152 4.54 -19.05 -4.75
CA SER A 152 4.82 -18.21 -3.58
C SER A 152 6.32 -18.14 -3.34
N TYR A 153 6.97 -17.05 -3.70
CA TYR A 153 8.44 -16.94 -3.62
C TYR A 153 8.97 -16.57 -2.24
N LEU A 154 8.13 -16.07 -1.33
CA LEU A 154 8.58 -15.59 -0.01
C LEU A 154 8.07 -16.44 1.17
N GLY A 155 7.73 -17.71 0.95
CA GLY A 155 7.40 -18.66 2.04
C GLY A 155 6.16 -18.32 2.88
N GLY A 156 5.30 -17.39 2.42
CA GLY A 156 4.12 -16.91 3.14
C GLY A 156 2.77 -17.42 2.62
N ALA A 157 2.77 -18.40 1.70
CA ALA A 157 1.53 -18.86 1.05
C ALA A 157 0.47 -19.31 2.06
N ALA A 158 0.89 -19.98 3.14
CA ALA A 158 0.01 -20.56 4.15
C ALA A 158 -0.85 -19.52 4.87
N ASP A 159 -0.28 -18.34 5.17
CA ASP A 159 -0.99 -17.27 5.88
C ASP A 159 -2.06 -16.60 5.00
N ASP A 160 -1.89 -16.65 3.67
CA ASP A 160 -2.86 -16.10 2.72
C ASP A 160 -4.01 -17.07 2.40
N PHE A 161 -3.82 -18.38 2.55
CA PHE A 161 -4.90 -19.37 2.33
C PHE A 161 -5.94 -19.40 3.47
N GLY A 162 -5.60 -18.87 4.64
CA GLY A 162 -6.49 -18.80 5.81
C GLY A 162 -7.17 -17.45 6.02
N ASP A 163 -6.82 -16.41 5.25
CA ASP A 163 -7.32 -15.05 5.45
C ASP A 163 -8.84 -14.95 5.20
N GLN A 164 -9.60 -14.70 6.27
CA GLN A 164 -11.06 -14.56 6.25
C GLN A 164 -11.53 -13.10 6.19
N THR A 165 -10.62 -12.15 5.98
CA THR A 165 -10.99 -10.73 5.91
C THR A 165 -11.95 -10.51 4.74
N VAL A 166 -13.14 -9.98 5.03
CA VAL A 166 -14.07 -9.56 3.99
C VAL A 166 -13.64 -8.20 3.45
N ILE A 167 -13.41 -8.13 2.15
CA ILE A 167 -12.90 -6.94 1.46
C ILE A 167 -13.94 -6.51 0.45
N SER A 168 -14.45 -5.29 0.64
CA SER A 168 -15.33 -4.64 -0.33
C SER A 168 -14.49 -3.92 -1.37
N LEU A 169 -14.67 -4.30 -2.63
CA LEU A 169 -14.04 -3.66 -3.78
C LEU A 169 -15.09 -2.86 -4.55
N ASP A 170 -14.69 -1.70 -5.03
CA ASP A 170 -15.49 -0.83 -5.89
C ASP A 170 -14.57 -0.15 -6.91
N GLY A 171 -14.49 -0.70 -8.12
CA GLY A 171 -13.53 -0.29 -9.14
C GLY A 171 -14.09 0.60 -10.25
N ILE A 172 -15.40 0.63 -10.45
CA ILE A 172 -16.02 1.44 -11.51
C ILE A 172 -15.62 2.91 -11.35
N ASP A 173 -15.16 3.52 -12.44
CA ASP A 173 -14.67 4.91 -12.51
C ASP A 173 -13.47 5.22 -11.59
N ARG A 174 -12.77 4.21 -11.09
CA ARG A 174 -11.53 4.37 -10.31
C ARG A 174 -10.33 3.80 -11.03
N LYS A 175 -9.16 4.38 -10.81
CA LYS A 175 -7.93 3.75 -11.31
C LYS A 175 -7.65 2.45 -10.56
N VAL A 176 -7.04 1.48 -11.23
CA VAL A 176 -6.62 0.21 -10.61
C VAL A 176 -5.84 0.43 -9.31
N ILE A 177 -4.94 1.41 -9.28
CA ILE A 177 -4.16 1.73 -8.08
C ILE A 177 -5.03 2.18 -6.88
N ASN A 178 -6.14 2.89 -7.12
CA ASN A 178 -7.07 3.27 -6.07
C ASN A 178 -7.81 2.03 -5.53
N VAL A 179 -8.09 1.04 -6.39
CA VAL A 179 -8.69 -0.24 -5.97
C VAL A 179 -7.70 -1.07 -5.14
N LEU A 180 -6.41 -1.08 -5.49
CA LEU A 180 -5.36 -1.68 -4.64
C LEU A 180 -5.28 -1.01 -3.27
N ASN A 181 -5.38 0.32 -3.24
CA ASN A 181 -5.41 1.07 -1.97
C ASN A 181 -6.69 0.81 -1.15
N GLN A 182 -7.82 0.43 -1.76
CA GLN A 182 -9.00 -0.04 -1.02
C GLN A 182 -8.71 -1.34 -0.27
N ILE A 183 -7.96 -2.27 -0.87
CA ILE A 183 -7.57 -3.52 -0.21
C ILE A 183 -6.73 -3.20 1.02
N VAL A 184 -5.66 -2.41 0.85
CA VAL A 184 -4.71 -2.09 1.92
C VAL A 184 -5.36 -1.32 3.09
N ARG A 185 -6.37 -0.48 2.82
CA ARG A 185 -7.12 0.20 3.90
C ARG A 185 -7.99 -0.73 4.73
N GLN A 186 -8.45 -1.84 4.16
CA GLN A 186 -9.29 -2.83 4.85
C GLN A 186 -8.45 -3.95 5.49
N ALA A 187 -7.31 -4.27 4.89
CA ALA A 187 -6.35 -5.24 5.36
C ALA A 187 -4.93 -4.65 5.26
N PRO A 188 -4.44 -3.96 6.31
CA PRO A 188 -3.15 -3.26 6.30
C PRO A 188 -1.99 -4.17 5.92
N ARG A 189 -1.45 -3.94 4.72
CA ARG A 189 -0.35 -4.68 4.07
C ARG A 189 0.34 -3.76 3.07
N THR A 190 1.43 -4.24 2.47
CA THR A 190 2.08 -3.57 1.34
C THR A 190 1.77 -4.31 0.05
N TRP A 191 1.01 -3.70 -0.87
CA TRP A 191 0.90 -4.27 -2.21
C TRP A 191 2.21 -4.02 -2.97
N LEU A 192 2.65 -5.01 -3.76
CA LEU A 192 3.83 -4.95 -4.59
C LEU A 192 3.44 -5.27 -6.04
N VAL A 193 3.86 -4.41 -6.96
CA VAL A 193 3.75 -4.63 -8.41
C VAL A 193 5.14 -4.51 -9.02
N GLU A 194 5.66 -5.61 -9.56
CA GLU A 194 6.88 -5.59 -10.35
C GLU A 194 6.53 -5.35 -11.82
N THR A 195 7.28 -4.47 -12.47
CA THR A 195 7.11 -4.14 -13.89
C THR A 195 8.33 -4.52 -14.73
N SER A 196 8.12 -4.82 -16.02
CA SER A 196 9.21 -5.12 -16.95
C SER A 196 10.16 -3.94 -17.14
N ASP A 197 11.34 -4.23 -17.66
CA ASP A 197 12.36 -3.22 -18.00
C ASP A 197 12.18 -2.63 -19.42
N ASP A 198 11.17 -3.10 -20.18
CA ASP A 198 10.88 -2.73 -21.58
C ASP A 198 10.71 -1.20 -21.77
N ASP A 199 11.27 -0.66 -22.88
CA ASP A 199 11.49 0.78 -23.08
C ASP A 199 10.24 1.61 -23.46
N THR A 200 9.17 1.00 -23.97
CA THR A 200 8.00 1.74 -24.53
C THR A 200 6.83 1.86 -23.56
N SER A 201 6.53 0.81 -22.79
CA SER A 201 5.58 0.82 -21.68
C SER A 201 5.88 -0.34 -20.74
N ALA A 202 6.06 -0.08 -19.45
CA ALA A 202 6.31 -1.15 -18.51
C ALA A 202 5.04 -1.98 -18.33
N ARG A 203 5.12 -3.28 -18.59
CA ARG A 203 4.04 -4.22 -18.30
C ARG A 203 4.18 -4.71 -16.88
N VAL A 204 3.05 -4.97 -16.21
CA VAL A 204 3.05 -5.73 -14.96
C VAL A 204 3.63 -7.11 -15.29
N VAL A 205 4.60 -7.55 -14.50
CA VAL A 205 5.21 -8.88 -14.61
C VAL A 205 5.05 -9.69 -13.35
N ARG A 206 4.92 -9.05 -12.19
CA ARG A 206 4.52 -9.72 -10.95
C ARG A 206 3.64 -8.79 -10.12
N PHE A 207 2.79 -9.37 -9.29
CA PHE A 207 2.00 -8.61 -8.33
C PHE A 207 1.73 -9.43 -7.08
N GLY A 208 1.53 -8.79 -5.95
CA GLY A 208 1.22 -9.50 -4.71
C GLY A 208 1.10 -8.59 -3.51
N MET A 209 1.07 -9.21 -2.33
CA MET A 209 0.98 -8.53 -1.05
C MET A 209 2.08 -9.04 -0.12
N LEU A 210 2.74 -8.11 0.55
CA LEU A 210 3.71 -8.37 1.60
C LEU A 210 3.04 -8.27 2.97
N LEU A 211 3.34 -9.25 3.80
CA LEU A 211 2.94 -9.42 5.19
C LEU A 211 3.87 -8.62 6.12
N PRO A 212 3.43 -8.38 7.38
CA PRO A 212 4.22 -7.74 8.44
C PRO A 212 5.59 -8.33 8.81
N ASN A 213 6.03 -9.38 8.14
CA ASN A 213 7.34 -10.04 8.32
C ASN A 213 8.19 -10.01 7.02
N GLY A 214 7.81 -9.16 6.06
CA GLY A 214 8.42 -9.08 4.72
C GLY A 214 8.11 -10.26 3.80
N LYS A 215 7.48 -11.33 4.29
CA LYS A 215 7.02 -12.47 3.47
C LYS A 215 5.78 -12.10 2.69
N GLY A 216 5.39 -12.87 1.69
CA GLY A 216 4.16 -12.58 0.94
C GLY A 216 3.83 -13.58 -0.14
N SER A 217 2.58 -13.53 -0.61
CA SER A 217 2.18 -14.17 -1.86
C SER A 217 2.39 -13.20 -3.01
N ILE A 218 3.31 -13.57 -3.90
CA ILE A 218 3.56 -12.88 -5.16
C ILE A 218 3.12 -13.80 -6.29
N GLN A 219 2.33 -13.30 -7.21
CA GLN A 219 1.95 -13.97 -8.45
C GLN A 219 2.81 -13.46 -9.59
N GLN A 220 3.32 -14.36 -10.41
CA GLN A 220 4.09 -14.01 -11.60
C GLN A 220 3.23 -14.12 -12.86
N LEU A 221 3.32 -13.08 -13.69
CA LEU A 221 2.80 -13.05 -15.04
C LEU A 221 3.94 -13.51 -15.99
N ASN A 222 3.63 -14.38 -16.94
CA ASN A 222 4.61 -14.84 -17.94
C ASN A 222 4.74 -13.83 -19.09
#